data_AF-A0A101LY85-F1
#
_entry.id   AF-A0A101LY85-F1
#
_cell.length_a   1.000
_cell.length_b   1.000
_cell.length_c   1.000
_cell.angle_alpha   90.00
_cell.angle_beta   90.00
_cell.angle_gamma   90.00
#
_symmetry.space_group_name_H-M   'P 1'
#
loop_
_entity.id
_entity.type
_entity.pdbx_description
1 polymer ?
#
loop_
_entity_poly.entity_id
_entity_poly.type
_entity_poly.pdbx_seq_one_letter_code
_entity_poly.pdbx_strand_id
1 'polypeptide(L)' 'MAGTSGGSFPRYPEFWGKGDEDVEQHWYLCEAIWRSRATPEASKLVEFQTTLRGRALRWYIQFVDPPAGGETSYSG' A
#
# COMPACT_ATOMS: atom_id res chain seq x y z
N MET A 1 -1.08 -9.29 37.13
CA MET A 1 -0.35 -9.48 35.86
C MET A 1 -1.35 -9.43 34.73
N ALA A 2 -1.48 -8.29 34.05
CA ALA A 2 -2.30 -8.19 32.86
C ALA A 2 -1.40 -8.47 31.66
N GLY A 3 -1.50 -9.68 31.11
CA GLY A 3 -0.89 -9.98 29.82
C GLY A 3 -1.59 -9.15 28.76
N THR A 4 -0.94 -8.09 28.29
CA THR A 4 -1.31 -7.43 27.05
C THR A 4 -1.11 -8.46 25.94
N SER A 5 -2.19 -9.13 25.55
CA SER A 5 -2.29 -9.84 24.28
C SER A 5 -1.96 -8.83 23.19
N GLY A 6 -0.69 -8.82 22.77
CA GLY A 6 -0.23 -8.07 21.62
C GLY A 6 -1.03 -8.56 20.42
N GLY A 7 -2.09 -7.85 20.07
CA GLY A 7 -2.84 -8.11 18.86
C GLY A 7 -1.85 -8.05 17.71
N SER A 8 -1.55 -9.21 17.13
CA SER A 8 -0.82 -9.27 15.88
C SER A 8 -1.76 -8.70 14.83
N PHE A 9 -1.69 -7.39 14.62
CA PHE A 9 -2.44 -6.76 13.54
C PHE A 9 -1.94 -7.37 12.23
N PRO A 10 -2.83 -7.88 11.36
CA PRO A 10 -2.42 -8.52 10.12
C PRO A 10 -1.61 -7.53 9.29
N ARG A 11 -0.36 -7.85 8.98
CA ARG A 11 0.51 -6.99 8.17
C ARG A 11 -0.15 -6.76 6.81
N TYR A 12 -0.04 -5.55 6.26
CA TYR A 12 -0.53 -5.31 4.91
C TYR A 12 0.19 -6.22 3.90
N PRO A 13 -0.53 -6.79 2.92
CA PRO A 13 0.11 -7.45 1.79
C PRO A 13 1.00 -6.44 1.06
N GLU A 14 2.09 -6.93 0.47
CA GLU A 14 2.95 -6.11 -0.37
C GLU A 14 2.60 -6.36 -1.84
N PHE A 15 2.58 -5.30 -2.64
CA PHE A 15 2.31 -5.37 -4.07
C PHE A 15 3.48 -4.78 -4.85
N TRP A 16 4.14 -5.62 -5.66
CA TRP A 16 5.38 -5.25 -6.35
C TRP A 16 5.13 -4.72 -7.77
N GLY A 17 3.96 -4.99 -8.34
CA GLY A 17 3.59 -4.68 -9.71
C GLY A 17 4.26 -5.60 -10.73
N LYS A 18 4.47 -6.86 -10.37
CA LYS A 18 4.89 -7.91 -11.30
C LYS A 18 3.67 -8.41 -12.07
N GLY A 19 3.85 -8.83 -13.32
CA GLY A 19 2.74 -9.19 -14.22
C GLY A 19 1.96 -10.46 -13.80
N ASP A 20 2.45 -11.17 -12.80
CA ASP A 20 1.86 -12.38 -12.20
C ASP A 20 1.14 -12.12 -10.86
N GLU A 21 1.25 -10.90 -10.30
CA GLU A 21 0.52 -10.54 -9.07
C GLU A 21 -0.95 -10.22 -9.37
N ASP A 22 -1.85 -10.76 -8.56
CA ASP A 22 -3.29 -10.54 -8.67
C ASP A 22 -3.70 -9.23 -7.96
N VAL A 23 -4.07 -8.23 -8.77
CA VAL A 23 -4.48 -6.90 -8.31
C VAL A 23 -5.78 -6.94 -7.50
N GLU A 24 -6.74 -7.76 -7.92
CA GLU A 24 -8.04 -7.90 -7.26
C GLU A 24 -7.88 -8.56 -5.89
N GLN A 25 -7.04 -9.59 -5.82
CA GLN A 25 -6.69 -10.23 -4.56
C GLN A 25 -6.00 -9.24 -3.60
N HIS A 26 -5.03 -8.46 -4.09
CA HIS A 26 -4.34 -7.45 -3.28
C HIS A 26 -5.31 -6.41 -2.71
N TRP A 27 -6.20 -5.89 -3.55
CA TRP A 27 -7.21 -4.92 -3.14
C TRP A 27 -8.16 -5.50 -2.10
N TYR A 28 -8.69 -6.70 -2.34
CA TYR A 28 -9.59 -7.39 -1.41
C TYR A 28 -8.96 -7.57 -0.02
N LEU A 29 -7.68 -7.96 0.04
CA LEU A 29 -6.96 -8.13 1.30
C LEU A 29 -6.75 -6.79 2.03
N CYS A 30 -6.46 -5.70 1.32
CA CYS A 30 -6.37 -4.37 1.92
C CYS A 30 -7.72 -3.94 2.52
N GLU A 31 -8.83 -4.15 1.79
CA GLU A 31 -10.17 -3.86 2.30
C GLU A 31 -10.51 -4.67 3.54
N ALA A 32 -10.18 -5.96 3.57
CA ALA A 32 -10.42 -6.82 4.73
C ALA A 32 -9.69 -6.30 5.98
N ILE A 33 -8.43 -5.87 5.82
CA ILE A 33 -7.65 -5.28 6.91
C ILE A 33 -8.26 -3.95 7.37
N TRP A 34 -8.61 -3.06 6.45
CA TRP A 34 -9.24 -1.77 6.80
C TRP A 34 -10.57 -1.94 7.53
N ARG A 35 -11.41 -2.89 7.08
CA ARG A 35 -12.68 -3.21 7.77
C ARG A 35 -12.41 -3.75 9.18
N SER A 36 -11.43 -4.64 9.34
CA SER A 36 -11.08 -5.21 10.66
C SER A 36 -10.55 -4.16 11.65
N ARG A 37 -9.91 -3.10 11.15
CA ARG A 37 -9.29 -2.04 11.96
C ARG A 37 -10.18 -0.80 12.11
N ALA A 38 -11.35 -0.79 11.46
CA ALA A 38 -12.17 0.41 11.30
C ALA A 38 -11.36 1.62 10.78
N THR A 39 -10.49 1.38 9.79
CA THR A 39 -9.62 2.42 9.22
C THR A 39 -10.47 3.55 8.62
N PRO A 40 -10.25 4.82 9.02
CA PRO A 40 -10.94 5.97 8.44
C PRO A 40 -10.70 6.09 6.94
N GLU A 41 -11.70 6.55 6.19
CA GLU A 41 -11.61 6.68 4.72
C GLU A 41 -10.41 7.54 4.30
N ALA A 42 -10.17 8.65 5.01
CA ALA A 42 -9.04 9.55 4.76
C ALA A 42 -7.66 8.89 4.94
N SER A 43 -7.58 7.79 5.71
CA SER A 43 -6.33 7.07 5.97
C SER A 43 -6.10 5.91 5.01
N LYS A 44 -7.14 5.38 4.35
CA LYS A 44 -7.02 4.21 3.46
C LYS A 44 -6.05 4.45 2.32
N LEU A 45 -6.08 5.63 1.70
CA LEU A 45 -5.18 5.95 0.59
C LEU A 45 -3.70 5.96 1.05
N VAL A 46 -3.42 6.57 2.19
CA VAL A 46 -2.07 6.60 2.76
C VAL A 46 -1.60 5.18 3.09
N GLU A 47 -2.45 4.38 3.74
CA GLU A 47 -2.11 3.00 4.05
C GLU A 47 -1.93 2.15 2.79
N PHE A 48 -2.73 2.35 1.75
CA PHE A 48 -2.58 1.68 0.46
C PHE A 48 -1.20 1.95 -0.15
N GLN A 49 -0.73 3.20 -0.13
CA GLN A 49 0.60 3.57 -0.64
C GLN A 49 1.71 2.77 0.07
N THR A 50 1.56 2.52 1.38
CA THR A 50 2.53 1.72 2.14
C THR A 50 2.56 0.24 1.77
N THR A 51 1.60 -0.25 0.98
CA THR A 51 1.57 -1.62 0.45
C THR A 51 2.38 -1.77 -0.84
N LEU A 52 2.61 -0.67 -1.55
CA LEU A 52 3.29 -0.70 -2.85
C LEU A 52 4.80 -0.86 -2.69
N ARG A 53 5.42 -1.66 -3.54
CA ARG A 53 6.86 -1.91 -3.60
C ARG A 53 7.38 -1.82 -5.02
N GLY A 54 8.69 -1.66 -5.16
CA GLY A 54 9.40 -1.84 -6.43
C GLY A 54 8.81 -1.04 -7.61
N ARG A 55 8.27 -1.75 -8.61
CA ARG A 55 7.74 -1.14 -9.83
C ARG A 55 6.40 -0.44 -9.57
N ALA A 56 5.51 -1.04 -8.78
CA ALA A 56 4.22 -0.44 -8.45
C ALA A 56 4.38 0.89 -7.71
N LEU A 57 5.27 0.95 -6.71
CA LEU A 57 5.53 2.20 -5.98
C LEU A 57 6.12 3.29 -6.88
N ARG A 58 7.07 2.94 -7.75
CA ARG A 58 7.66 3.89 -8.71
C ARG A 58 6.61 4.44 -9.67
N TRP A 59 5.74 3.58 -10.20
CA TRP A 59 4.65 4.00 -11.07
C TRP A 59 3.68 4.94 -10.34
N TYR A 60 3.31 4.61 -9.10
CA TYR A 60 2.41 5.44 -8.30
C TYR A 60 2.98 6.85 -8.08
N ILE A 61 4.24 6.95 -7.66
CA ILE A 61 4.91 8.25 -7.46
C ILE A 61 5.00 9.00 -8.79
N GLN A 62 5.26 8.33 -9.91
CA GLN A 62 5.41 9.01 -11.19
C GLN A 62 4.10 9.59 -11.74
N PHE A 63 2.99 8.86 -11.59
CA PHE A 63 1.74 9.16 -12.31
C PHE A 63 0.59 9.61 -11.41
N VAL A 64 0.60 9.25 -10.14
CA VAL A 64 -0.50 9.54 -9.19
C VAL A 64 -0.09 10.61 -8.19
N ASP A 65 1.12 10.53 -7.64
CA ASP A 65 1.65 11.48 -6.68
C ASP A 65 3.03 12.03 -7.10
N PRO A 66 3.12 12.70 -8.27
CA PRO A 66 4.37 13.25 -8.76
C PRO A 66 4.90 14.32 -7.82
N PRO A 67 6.21 14.33 -7.51
CA PRO A 67 6.80 15.43 -6.77
C PRO A 67 6.55 16.73 -7.54
N ALA A 68 6.09 17.77 -6.84
CA ALA A 68 5.80 19.07 -7.43
C ALA A 68 7.09 19.67 -8.00
N GLY A 69 7.26 19.59 -9.33
CA GLY A 69 8.47 20.01 -10.04
C GLY A 69 9.03 18.86 -10.88
N GLY A 70 8.39 18.60 -12.02
CA GLY A 70 8.80 17.56 -12.95
C GLY A 70 10.14 17.83 -13.61
N GLU A 71 11.22 17.30 -13.04
CA GLU A 71 12.43 16.95 -13.77
C GLU A 71 12.65 15.45 -13.65
N THR A 72 11.85 14.66 -14.35
CA THR A 72 12.14 13.23 -14.54
C THR A 72 13.25 13.09 -15.57
N SER A 73 14.49 13.36 -15.16
CA SER A 73 15.68 12.82 -15.83
C SER A 73 16.04 11.51 -15.14
N TYR A 74 15.65 10.38 -15.73
CA TYR A 74 16.31 9.10 -15.46
C TYR A 74 16.53 8.36 -16.78
N SER A 75 17.78 8.40 -17.23
CA SER A 75 18.36 7.45 -18.18
C SER A 75 18.87 6.25 -17.38
N GLY A 76 18.45 5.04 -17.74
CA GLY A 76 18.92 3.79 -17.12
C GLY A 76 18.07 2.60 -17.48
#